data_AF-A0A3N7FPT6-F1
#
_entry.id   AF-A0A3N7FPT6-F1
#
_cell.length_a   1.000
_cell.length_b   1.000
_cell.length_c   1.000
_cell.angle_alpha   90.00
_cell.angle_beta   90.00
_cell.angle_gamma   90.00
#
_symmetry.space_group_name_H-M   'P 1'
#
loop_
_entity.id
_entity.type
_entity.pdbx_description
1 polymer ?
#
loop_
_entity_poly.entity_id
_entity_poly.type
_entity_poly.pdbx_seq_one_letter_code
_entity_poly.pdbx_strand_id
1 'polypeptide(L)'
;MNLEMFFVLLFLLLPLYLLLRQRISGRFPPGSLGLPIIGQSITFRPHAMRKNTDEEWLRIRIRKYVPVWKTSLLGKPTVFLSGAANKFIYNCDGSILAGQKPLSVRRICGQRNIFELSGHEHKRVRGVLVSLLKPEVLRQHVGEMDERIRKHFEMHWHGKQKVSVCPFYLTTKYQHIS
;
A
#
# COMPACT_ATOMS: atom_id res chain seq x y z
N MET A 1 15.82 36.16 -5.84
CA MET A 1 14.96 35.73 -6.96
C MET A 1 13.58 36.32 -6.71
N ASN A 2 13.14 37.28 -7.52
CA ASN A 2 11.87 37.99 -7.29
C ASN A 2 10.68 37.04 -7.47
N LEU A 3 9.61 37.23 -6.69
CA LEU A 3 8.41 36.39 -6.72
C LEU A 3 7.79 36.31 -8.13
N GLU A 4 7.82 37.42 -8.87
CA GLU A 4 7.42 37.50 -10.27
C GLU A 4 8.23 36.57 -11.19
N MET A 5 9.55 36.50 -10.98
CA MET A 5 10.42 35.60 -11.76
C MET A 5 10.10 34.13 -11.48
N PHE A 6 9.65 33.79 -10.27
CA PHE A 6 9.19 32.45 -9.95
C PHE A 6 7.89 32.10 -10.69
N PHE A 7 6.91 33.01 -10.75
CA PHE A 7 5.68 32.77 -11.50
C PHE A 7 5.89 32.66 -13.00
N VAL A 8 6.74 33.51 -13.58
CA VAL A 8 7.12 33.44 -15.01
C VAL A 8 7.81 32.11 -15.30
N LEU A 9 8.76 31.69 -14.45
CA LEU A 9 9.44 30.42 -14.59
C LEU A 9 8.46 29.25 -14.48
N LEU A 10 7.53 29.27 -13.53
CA LEU A 10 6.51 28.24 -13.38
C LEU A 10 5.60 28.19 -14.62
N PHE A 11 5.17 29.34 -15.14
CA PHE A 11 4.30 29.43 -16.31
C PHE A 11 4.97 28.95 -17.59
N LEU A 12 6.30 29.09 -17.71
CA LEU A 12 7.08 28.58 -18.86
C LEU A 12 7.44 27.09 -18.70
N LEU A 13 7.88 26.67 -17.50
CA LEU A 13 8.33 25.29 -17.26
C LEU A 13 7.17 24.30 -17.16
N LEU A 14 6.01 24.71 -16.65
CA LEU A 14 4.84 23.83 -16.49
C LEU A 14 4.29 23.30 -17.83
N PRO A 15 4.00 24.12 -18.86
CA PRO A 15 3.55 23.63 -20.16
C PRO A 15 4.64 22.85 -20.88
N LEU A 16 5.91 23.26 -20.78
CA LEU A 16 7.04 22.51 -21.33
C LEU A 16 7.14 21.11 -20.70
N TYR A 17 7.03 21.01 -19.37
CA TYR A 17 6.99 19.75 -18.65
C TYR A 17 5.79 18.89 -19.04
N LEU A 18 4.60 19.49 -19.21
CA LEU A 18 3.40 18.79 -19.65
C LEU A 18 3.53 18.25 -21.08
N LEU A 19 4.11 19.03 -21.99
CA LEU A 19 4.38 18.63 -23.39
C LEU A 19 5.41 17.50 -23.46
N LEU A 20 6.49 17.60 -22.69
CA LEU A 20 7.50 16.54 -22.56
C LEU A 20 6.89 15.24 -22.00
N ARG A 21 5.93 15.36 -21.06
CA ARG A 21 5.20 14.23 -20.48
C ARG A 21 4.19 13.60 -21.45
N GLN A 22 3.57 14.40 -22.32
CA GLN A 22 2.63 13.91 -23.34
C GLN A 22 3.32 13.18 -24.51
N ARG A 23 4.56 13.54 -24.84
CA ARG A 23 5.34 12.94 -25.94
C ARG A 23 5.77 11.48 -25.71
N ILE A 24 5.51 10.90 -24.54
CA ILE A 24 5.76 9.48 -24.26
C ILE A 24 4.60 8.64 -24.82
N SER A 25 4.44 8.64 -26.15
CA SER A 25 3.41 7.86 -26.86
C SER A 25 4.02 6.57 -27.43
N GLY A 26 4.05 5.53 -26.60
CA GLY A 26 4.24 4.13 -27.02
C GLY A 26 2.97 3.31 -26.79
N ARG A 27 3.04 1.98 -27.02
CA ARG A 27 1.97 1.01 -26.66
C ARG A 27 1.86 0.89 -25.13
N PHE A 28 1.34 1.92 -24.48
CA PHE A 28 1.11 1.93 -23.04
C PHE A 28 -0.32 1.51 -22.69
N PRO A 29 -0.52 0.89 -21.52
CA PRO A 29 -1.86 0.57 -21.05
C PRO A 29 -2.71 1.85 -20.91
N PRO A 30 -4.04 1.72 -21.03
CA PRO A 30 -4.97 2.84 -20.91
C PRO A 30 -4.83 3.54 -19.55
N GLY A 31 -5.26 4.79 -19.45
CA GLY A 31 -5.27 5.53 -18.19
C GLY A 31 -4.51 6.84 -18.22
N SER A 32 -4.66 7.62 -17.15
CA SER A 32 -4.05 8.95 -17.00
C SER A 32 -3.12 8.98 -15.81
N LEU A 33 -1.93 9.56 -16.03
CA LEU A 33 -0.97 9.84 -14.97
C LEU A 33 -1.42 11.00 -14.04
N GLY A 34 -2.58 11.62 -14.27
CA GLY A 34 -3.14 12.67 -13.41
C GLY A 34 -2.32 13.95 -13.39
N LEU A 35 -2.42 14.72 -12.30
CA LEU A 35 -1.74 16.02 -12.15
C LEU A 35 -0.20 15.87 -12.19
N PRO A 36 0.54 16.90 -12.65
CA PRO A 36 1.99 16.97 -12.53
C PRO A 36 2.45 16.70 -11.09
N ILE A 37 3.54 15.94 -10.94
CA ILE A 37 4.24 15.66 -9.67
C ILE A 37 3.44 14.78 -8.69
N ILE A 38 2.17 15.08 -8.41
CA ILE A 38 1.39 14.40 -7.38
C ILE A 38 0.52 13.28 -7.97
N GLY A 39 0.17 13.38 -9.25
CA GLY A 39 -0.61 12.36 -9.94
C GLY A 39 -2.01 12.20 -9.35
N GLN A 40 -2.44 10.95 -9.21
CA GLN A 40 -3.74 10.60 -8.63
C GLN A 40 -3.70 10.39 -7.12
N SER A 41 -2.53 10.57 -6.51
CA SER A 41 -2.30 10.42 -5.07
C SER A 41 -3.17 11.32 -4.20
N ILE A 42 -3.57 12.50 -4.73
CA ILE A 42 -4.48 13.44 -4.06
C ILE A 42 -5.86 12.82 -3.85
N THR A 43 -6.33 12.02 -4.82
CA THR A 43 -7.60 11.31 -4.70
C THR A 43 -7.45 10.04 -3.87
N PHE A 44 -6.30 9.35 -3.96
CA PHE A 44 -6.05 8.12 -3.22
C PHE A 44 -5.95 8.34 -1.71
N ARG A 45 -5.12 9.30 -1.27
CA ARG A 45 -4.85 9.57 0.15
C ARG A 45 -6.10 9.76 1.02
N PRO A 46 -7.11 10.58 0.66
CA PRO A 46 -8.30 10.73 1.48
C PRO A 46 -9.16 9.46 1.54
N HIS A 47 -9.19 8.66 0.47
CA HIS A 47 -9.91 7.38 0.49
C HIS A 47 -9.18 6.37 1.39
N ALA A 48 -7.86 6.23 1.23
CA ALA A 48 -7.05 5.25 1.95
C ALA A 48 -6.74 5.60 3.41
N MET A 49 -6.45 6.87 3.70
CA MET A 49 -5.92 7.27 5.02
C MET A 49 -6.93 7.99 5.90
N ARG A 50 -8.10 8.36 5.38
CA ARG A 50 -9.11 9.12 6.15
C ARG A 50 -10.47 8.45 6.17
N LYS A 51 -10.93 7.94 5.03
CA LYS A 51 -12.27 7.39 4.87
C LYS A 51 -12.33 5.86 4.97
N ASN A 52 -11.20 5.16 4.93
CA ASN A 52 -11.14 3.70 4.82
C ASN A 52 -11.98 3.17 3.64
N THR A 53 -11.96 3.90 2.52
CA THR A 53 -12.69 3.58 1.28
C THR A 53 -11.75 3.41 0.08
N ASP A 54 -10.53 2.95 0.34
CA ASP A 54 -9.54 2.59 -0.67
C ASP A 54 -10.04 1.50 -1.61
N GLU A 55 -10.76 0.50 -1.08
CA GLU A 55 -11.37 -0.54 -1.91
C GLU A 55 -12.36 0.05 -2.93
N GLU A 56 -13.18 1.03 -2.52
CA GLU A 56 -14.12 1.68 -3.42
C GLU A 56 -13.39 2.50 -4.49
N TRP A 57 -12.36 3.23 -4.08
CA TRP A 57 -11.50 3.98 -5.00
C TRP A 57 -10.87 3.05 -6.05
N LEU A 58 -10.43 1.86 -5.65
CA LEU A 58 -9.90 0.83 -6.55
C LEU A 58 -10.98 0.24 -7.45
N ARG A 59 -12.14 -0.12 -6.89
CA ARG A 59 -13.25 -0.76 -7.61
C ARG A 59 -13.76 0.11 -8.76
N ILE A 60 -13.95 1.40 -8.54
CA ILE A 60 -14.36 2.37 -9.57
C ILE A 60 -13.36 2.38 -10.74
N ARG A 61 -12.06 2.27 -10.45
CA ARG A 61 -11.00 2.33 -11.47
C ARG A 61 -10.84 1.02 -12.22
N ILE A 62 -10.95 -0.11 -11.53
CA ILE A 62 -10.96 -1.44 -12.15
C ILE A 62 -12.11 -1.53 -13.17
N ARG A 63 -13.30 -1.03 -12.81
CA ARG A 63 -14.45 -0.95 -13.73
C ARG A 63 -14.21 -0.04 -14.93
N LYS A 64 -13.47 1.06 -14.74
CA LYS A 64 -13.25 2.07 -15.78
C LYS A 64 -12.17 1.69 -16.81
N TYR A 65 -11.06 1.11 -16.38
CA TYR A 65 -9.87 0.96 -17.24
C TYR A 65 -9.56 -0.48 -17.66
N VAL A 66 -10.34 -1.49 -17.20
CA VAL A 66 -10.13 -2.93 -17.50
C VAL A 66 -8.73 -3.34 -16.93
N PRO A 67 -8.29 -4.62 -16.88
CA PRO A 67 -7.45 -5.14 -15.79
C PRO A 67 -6.03 -4.57 -15.69
N VAL A 68 -5.57 -3.77 -16.65
CA VAL A 68 -4.25 -3.13 -16.65
C VAL A 68 -4.38 -1.66 -17.04
N TRP A 69 -3.91 -0.74 -16.18
CA TRP A 69 -3.95 0.68 -16.48
C TRP A 69 -2.75 1.46 -15.92
N LYS A 70 -2.43 2.60 -16.51
CA LYS A 70 -1.40 3.52 -16.00
C LYS A 70 -1.98 4.59 -15.09
N THR A 71 -1.26 4.92 -14.04
CA THR A 71 -1.55 6.01 -13.11
C THR A 71 -0.25 6.61 -12.57
N SER A 72 -0.34 7.64 -11.74
CA SER A 72 0.80 8.14 -10.99
C SER A 72 0.42 8.14 -9.52
N LEU A 73 1.17 7.38 -8.72
CA LEU A 73 0.93 7.18 -7.30
C LEU A 73 2.21 7.51 -6.52
N LEU A 74 2.07 8.33 -5.47
CA LEU A 74 3.17 8.83 -4.64
C LEU A 74 4.32 9.44 -5.46
N GLY A 75 3.97 10.18 -6.51
CA GLY A 75 4.92 10.86 -7.40
C GLY A 75 5.69 9.96 -8.36
N LYS A 76 5.35 8.66 -8.43
CA LYS A 76 5.93 7.73 -9.40
C LYS A 76 4.87 7.31 -10.43
N PRO A 77 5.21 7.26 -11.74
CA PRO A 77 4.40 6.57 -12.73
C PRO A 77 4.28 5.08 -12.36
N THR A 78 3.05 4.57 -12.31
CA THR A 78 2.73 3.21 -11.87
C THR A 78 1.77 2.56 -12.84
N VAL A 79 2.05 1.32 -13.22
CA VAL A 79 1.06 0.46 -13.90
C VAL A 79 0.36 -0.36 -12.83
N PHE A 80 -0.97 -0.27 -12.78
CA PHE A 80 -1.80 -1.06 -11.90
C PHE A 80 -2.28 -2.31 -12.64
N LEU A 81 -2.21 -3.45 -11.96
CA LEU A 81 -2.65 -4.75 -12.44
C LEU A 81 -3.75 -5.27 -11.51
N SER A 82 -4.79 -5.87 -12.07
CA SER A 82 -5.91 -6.42 -11.33
C SER A 82 -6.37 -7.77 -11.91
N GLY A 83 -7.00 -8.59 -11.06
CA GLY A 83 -7.52 -9.90 -11.43
C GLY A 83 -6.43 -10.86 -11.91
N ALA A 84 -6.67 -11.54 -13.03
CA ALA A 84 -5.75 -12.53 -13.60
C ALA A 84 -4.37 -11.95 -13.95
N ALA A 85 -4.27 -10.64 -14.21
CA ALA A 85 -2.99 -9.98 -14.51
C ALA A 85 -2.00 -10.01 -13.33
N ASN A 86 -2.48 -10.17 -12.09
CA ASN A 86 -1.61 -10.28 -10.92
C ASN A 86 -0.71 -11.53 -10.96
N LYS A 87 -1.14 -12.59 -11.67
CA LYS A 87 -0.32 -13.79 -11.89
C LYS A 87 1.01 -13.47 -12.57
N PHE A 88 1.05 -12.44 -13.42
CA PHE A 88 2.29 -11.96 -14.04
C PHE A 88 3.29 -11.50 -12.99
N ILE A 89 2.87 -10.70 -12.00
CA ILE A 89 3.75 -10.18 -10.94
C ILE A 89 4.36 -11.34 -10.14
N TYR A 90 3.57 -12.36 -9.82
CA TYR A 90 4.02 -13.48 -8.99
C TYR A 90 4.95 -14.46 -9.73
N ASN A 91 4.85 -14.54 -11.05
CA ASN A 91 5.68 -15.42 -11.88
C ASN A 91 6.85 -14.69 -12.54
N CYS A 92 6.90 -13.37 -12.45
CA CYS A 92 7.98 -12.58 -13.01
C CYS A 92 9.27 -12.83 -12.23
N ASP A 93 10.38 -13.02 -12.93
CA ASP A 93 11.68 -13.11 -12.29
C ASP A 93 12.02 -11.77 -11.61
N GLY A 94 12.66 -11.84 -10.44
CA GLY A 94 13.10 -10.68 -9.68
C GLY A 94 14.15 -9.83 -10.41
N SER A 95 14.79 -10.39 -11.45
CA SER A 95 15.65 -9.66 -12.39
C SER A 95 14.87 -8.68 -13.28
N ILE A 96 13.62 -9.01 -13.63
CA ILE A 96 12.75 -8.21 -14.50
C ILE A 96 11.91 -7.23 -13.67
N LEU A 97 11.40 -7.66 -12.51
CA LEU A 97 10.59 -6.83 -11.63
C LEU A 97 11.10 -6.91 -10.19
N ALA A 98 11.86 -5.90 -9.79
CA ALA A 98 12.22 -5.72 -8.39
C ALA A 98 11.07 -5.08 -7.60
N GLY A 99 10.74 -5.64 -6.44
CA GLY A 99 9.76 -5.06 -5.53
C GLY A 99 10.25 -3.73 -4.98
N GLN A 100 9.80 -2.61 -5.55
CA GLN A 100 10.12 -1.29 -5.02
C GLN A 100 9.05 -0.83 -4.02
N LYS A 101 9.46 -0.39 -2.84
CA LYS A 101 8.57 0.22 -1.85
C LYS A 101 8.64 1.75 -1.89
N PRO A 102 7.60 2.43 -1.38
CA PRO A 102 7.67 3.88 -1.16
C PRO A 102 8.82 4.24 -0.23
N LEU A 103 9.47 5.38 -0.48
CA LEU A 103 10.58 5.87 0.34
C LEU A 103 10.23 6.03 1.81
N SER A 104 8.96 6.33 2.12
CA SER A 104 8.46 6.42 3.50
C SER A 104 8.59 5.08 4.24
N VAL A 105 8.21 3.97 3.59
CA VAL A 105 8.32 2.63 4.18
C VAL A 105 9.78 2.28 4.44
N ARG A 106 10.66 2.56 3.48
CA ARG A 106 12.11 2.33 3.64
C ARG A 106 12.72 3.16 4.78
N ARG A 107 12.25 4.39 5.00
CA ARG A 107 12.72 5.24 6.11
C ARG A 107 12.27 4.72 7.48
N ILE A 108 11.03 4.23 7.58
CA ILE A 108 10.47 3.75 8.85
C ILE A 108 11.01 2.36 9.19
N CYS A 109 10.97 1.42 8.24
CA CYS A 109 11.36 0.04 8.47
C CYS A 109 12.88 -0.18 8.33
N GLY A 110 13.63 0.82 7.88
CA GLY A 110 15.06 0.72 7.59
C GLY A 110 15.35 -0.02 6.28
N GLN A 111 16.63 -0.13 5.91
CA GLN A 111 17.03 -0.73 4.63
C GLN A 111 17.23 -2.25 4.70
N ARG A 112 17.37 -2.81 5.90
CA ARG A 112 17.59 -4.24 6.16
C ARG A 112 16.31 -4.91 6.68
N ASN A 113 15.17 -4.59 6.09
CA ASN A 113 13.89 -5.20 6.44
C ASN A 113 13.48 -6.23 5.38
N ILE A 114 12.68 -7.22 5.76
CA ILE A 114 12.25 -8.30 4.84
C ILE A 114 11.54 -7.80 3.58
N PHE A 115 10.84 -6.66 3.64
CA PHE A 115 10.14 -6.09 2.48
C PHE A 115 11.06 -5.46 1.45
N GLU A 116 12.33 -5.18 1.81
CA GLU A 116 13.34 -4.58 0.92
C GLU A 116 14.47 -5.55 0.55
N LEU A 117 14.65 -6.63 1.31
CA LEU A 117 15.60 -7.68 0.95
C LEU A 117 15.14 -8.39 -0.34
N SER A 118 16.11 -8.82 -1.15
CA SER A 118 15.87 -9.59 -2.37
C SER A 118 16.83 -10.79 -2.46
N GLY A 119 16.54 -11.72 -3.37
CA GLY A 119 17.42 -12.86 -3.66
C GLY A 119 17.73 -13.72 -2.43
N HIS A 120 19.02 -14.01 -2.22
CA HIS A 120 19.50 -14.89 -1.16
C HIS A 120 19.20 -14.36 0.25
N GLU A 121 19.43 -13.07 0.49
CA GLU A 121 19.22 -12.46 1.81
C GLU A 121 17.74 -12.51 2.21
N HIS A 122 16.84 -12.25 1.26
CA HIS A 122 15.41 -12.44 1.48
C HIS A 122 15.06 -13.88 1.83
N LYS A 123 15.59 -14.86 1.07
CA LYS A 123 15.35 -16.30 1.32
C LYS A 123 15.81 -16.71 2.72
N ARG A 124 16.98 -16.23 3.15
CA ARG A 124 17.54 -16.52 4.48
C ARG A 124 16.66 -15.98 5.60
N VAL A 125 16.30 -14.69 5.55
CA VAL A 125 15.44 -14.07 6.58
C VAL A 125 14.04 -14.68 6.57
N ARG A 126 13.47 -14.92 5.39
CA ARG A 126 12.17 -15.60 5.26
C ARG A 126 12.20 -17.01 5.82
N GLY A 127 13.29 -17.76 5.62
CA GLY A 127 13.45 -19.11 6.18
C GLY A 127 13.37 -19.13 7.71
N VAL A 128 14.06 -18.20 8.36
CA VAL A 128 13.99 -18.04 9.82
C VAL A 128 12.57 -17.69 10.26
N LEU A 129 11.91 -16.71 9.62
CA LEU A 129 10.54 -16.33 9.98
C LEU A 129 9.55 -17.48 9.81
N VAL A 130 9.62 -18.21 8.70
CA VAL A 130 8.77 -19.38 8.46
C VAL A 130 9.01 -20.47 9.50
N SER A 131 10.25 -20.63 9.99
CA SER A 131 10.56 -21.60 11.05
C SER A 131 9.88 -21.25 12.39
N LEU A 132 9.71 -19.96 12.69
CA LEU A 132 8.98 -19.48 13.87
C LEU A 132 7.46 -19.64 13.73
N LEU A 133 6.96 -19.70 12.49
CA LEU A 133 5.54 -19.88 12.18
C LEU A 133 5.14 -21.35 12.00
N LYS A 134 6.01 -22.29 12.39
CA LYS A 134 5.68 -23.72 12.36
C LYS A 134 4.62 -24.06 13.40
N PRO A 135 3.70 -25.01 13.11
CA PRO A 135 2.62 -25.37 14.03
C PRO A 135 3.10 -25.73 15.45
N GLU A 136 4.25 -26.38 15.57
CA GLU A 136 4.83 -26.80 16.85
C GLU A 136 5.20 -25.59 17.71
N VAL A 137 5.83 -24.58 17.11
CA VAL A 137 6.23 -23.34 17.78
C VAL A 137 5.00 -22.49 18.08
N LEU A 138 4.06 -22.38 17.14
CA LEU A 138 2.82 -21.62 17.33
C LEU A 138 2.00 -22.16 18.49
N ARG A 139 1.87 -23.49 18.64
CA ARG A 139 1.14 -24.12 19.76
C ARG A 139 1.67 -23.68 21.13
N GLN A 140 2.97 -23.49 21.26
CA GLN A 140 3.59 -23.02 22.49
C GLN A 140 3.22 -21.56 22.80
N HIS A 141 3.12 -20.71 21.77
CA HIS A 141 2.78 -19.29 21.94
C HIS A 141 1.28 -19.04 22.14
N VAL A 142 0.40 -19.97 21.73
CA VAL A 142 -1.05 -19.84 21.90
C VAL A 142 -1.44 -19.71 23.37
N GLY A 143 -0.81 -20.49 24.26
CA GLY A 143 -1.07 -20.40 25.70
C GLY A 143 -0.73 -19.04 26.28
N GLU A 144 0.45 -18.50 25.94
CA GLU A 144 0.86 -17.16 26.38
C GLU A 144 -0.03 -16.05 25.80
N MET A 145 -0.45 -16.17 24.55
CA MET A 145 -1.38 -15.24 23.92
C MET A 145 -2.74 -15.26 24.63
N ASP A 146 -3.29 -16.44 24.91
CA ASP A 146 -4.57 -16.59 25.62
C ASP A 146 -4.52 -15.98 27.02
N GLU A 147 -3.43 -16.23 27.76
CA GLU A 147 -3.22 -15.64 29.08
C GLU A 147 -3.15 -14.11 29.03
N ARG A 148 -2.40 -13.53 28.08
CA ARG A 148 -2.29 -12.08 27.90
C ARG A 148 -3.63 -11.45 27.53
N ILE A 149 -4.40 -12.10 26.66
CA ILE A 149 -5.73 -11.66 26.25
C ILE A 149 -6.69 -11.65 27.46
N ARG A 150 -6.71 -12.74 28.24
CA ARG A 150 -7.55 -12.83 29.45
C ARG A 150 -7.21 -11.75 30.47
N LYS A 151 -5.92 -11.56 30.75
CA LYS A 151 -5.43 -10.47 31.61
C LYS A 151 -5.85 -9.10 31.09
N HIS A 152 -5.78 -8.86 29.78
CA HIS A 152 -6.24 -7.60 29.19
C HIS A 152 -7.75 -7.37 29.41
N PHE A 153 -8.57 -8.42 29.25
CA PHE A 153 -10.01 -8.33 29.50
C PHE A 153 -10.33 -8.05 30.97
N GLU A 154 -9.69 -8.77 31.90
CA GLU A 154 -9.88 -8.56 33.34
C GLU A 154 -9.50 -7.14 33.77
N MET A 155 -8.33 -6.64 33.33
CA MET A 155 -7.83 -5.33 33.76
C MET A 155 -8.55 -4.16 33.10
N HIS A 156 -8.98 -4.30 31.85
CA HIS A 156 -9.40 -3.14 31.06
C HIS A 156 -10.87 -3.15 30.65
N TRP A 157 -11.55 -4.31 30.66
CA TRP A 157 -12.92 -4.47 30.15
C TRP A 157 -13.90 -4.86 31.25
N HIS A 158 -13.48 -5.69 32.22
CA HIS A 158 -14.34 -6.15 33.29
C HIS A 158 -14.92 -4.98 34.11
N GLY A 159 -16.23 -5.02 34.36
CA GLY A 159 -16.96 -4.00 35.12
C GLY A 159 -17.21 -2.68 34.38
N LYS A 160 -16.79 -2.52 33.12
CA LYS A 160 -17.03 -1.30 32.34
C LYS A 160 -18.22 -1.48 31.40
N GLN A 161 -19.20 -0.58 31.50
CA GLN A 161 -20.35 -0.54 30.57
C GLN A 161 -19.94 -0.10 29.15
N LYS A 162 -18.82 0.62 29.01
CA LYS A 162 -18.32 1.11 27.72
C LYS A 162 -16.81 0.92 27.63
N VAL A 163 -16.37 0.25 26.59
CA VAL A 163 -14.96 0.01 26.28
C VAL A 163 -14.63 0.61 24.93
N SER A 164 -13.49 1.32 24.84
CA SER A 164 -12.97 1.82 23.57
C SER A 164 -12.11 0.74 22.93
N VAL A 165 -12.57 0.20 21.81
CA VAL A 165 -11.84 -0.80 21.02
C VAL A 165 -11.41 -0.14 19.71
N CYS A 166 -10.21 -0.46 19.22
CA CYS A 166 -9.80 0.04 17.91
C CYS A 166 -10.74 -0.56 16.84
N PRO A 167 -11.38 0.26 15.98
CA PRO A 167 -12.37 -0.22 15.02
C PRO A 167 -11.87 -1.31 14.06
N PHE A 168 -10.55 -1.39 13.86
CA PHE A 168 -9.91 -2.39 13.01
C PHE A 168 -10.05 -3.83 13.52
N TYR A 169 -10.33 -4.03 14.82
CA TYR A 169 -10.55 -5.36 15.40
C TYR A 169 -12.02 -5.81 15.35
N LEU A 170 -12.95 -4.96 14.91
CA LEU A 170 -14.38 -5.30 14.79
C LEU A 170 -14.70 -6.03 13.46
N THR A 171 -13.76 -6.79 12.91
CA THR A 171 -13.96 -7.53 11.67
C THR A 171 -14.53 -8.92 11.93
N THR A 172 -15.69 -9.02 12.58
CA THR A 172 -16.55 -10.21 12.47
C THR A 172 -17.97 -9.88 12.94
N LYS A 173 -18.89 -9.87 11.96
CA LYS A 173 -20.31 -10.27 12.03
C LYS A 173 -20.90 -10.67 13.40
N TYR A 174 -21.04 -9.73 14.33
CA TYR A 174 -21.92 -9.86 15.50
C TYR A 174 -22.89 -8.67 15.60
N GLN A 175 -23.39 -8.21 14.45
CA GLN A 175 -24.51 -7.25 14.36
C GLN A 175 -25.87 -7.94 14.14
N HIS A 176 -25.94 -9.27 14.21
CA HIS A 176 -27.20 -10.01 14.12
C HIS A 176 -27.29 -11.02 15.26
N ILE A 177 -27.44 -10.55 16.50
CA ILE A 177 -28.33 -11.13 17.51
C ILE A 177 -28.69 -9.95 18.43
N SER A 178 -29.86 -9.38 18.17
CA SER A 178 -30.68 -8.62 19.12
C SER A 178 -32.12 -8.91 18.77
#